data_AF-A0A086N382-F1
#
_entry.id   AF-A0A086N382-F1
#
_cell.length_a   1.000
_cell.length_b   1.000
_cell.length_c   1.000
_cell.angle_alpha   90.00
_cell.angle_beta   90.00
_cell.angle_gamma   90.00
#
_symmetry.space_group_name_H-M   'P 1'
#
loop_
_entity.id
_entity.type
_entity.pdbx_description
1 polymer ?
#
loop_
_entity_poly.entity_id
_entity_poly.type
_entity_poly.pdbx_seq_one_letter_code
_entity_poly.pdbx_strand_id
1 'polypeptide(L)'
;MSRVADRLGDRVGKWSTPNKPAEHTLLGHALGVHAPGERLLFDASPVAHHQLLAHGQAVRALRASGASDIGIADSHGPAWPASGVAAGREATEFHDVLLNRMFADPVLSGRYPEGTGELMRGTPVR
;
A
#
# COMPACT_ATOMS: atom_id res chain seq x y z
N MET A 1 -12.60 -18.40 5.88
CA MET A 1 -13.12 -17.93 7.18
C MET A 1 -11.97 -17.25 7.93
N SER A 2 -12.23 -16.17 8.67
CA SER A 2 -11.19 -15.38 9.35
C SER A 2 -11.11 -15.77 10.83
N ARG A 3 -10.03 -16.43 11.25
CA ARG A 3 -9.83 -16.83 12.66
C ARG A 3 -9.93 -15.65 13.64
N VAL A 4 -9.49 -14.47 13.21
CA VAL A 4 -9.54 -13.25 14.03
C VAL A 4 -10.98 -12.75 14.17
N ALA A 5 -11.77 -12.76 13.09
CA ALA A 5 -13.18 -12.39 13.14
C ALA A 5 -13.99 -13.38 13.97
N ASP A 6 -13.77 -14.68 13.78
CA ASP A 6 -14.46 -15.73 14.54
C ASP A 6 -14.24 -15.56 16.06
N ARG A 7 -13.09 -15.02 16.47
CA ARG A 7 -12.71 -14.87 17.88
C ARG A 7 -13.07 -13.52 18.50
N LEU A 8 -13.09 -12.46 17.71
CA LEU A 8 -13.18 -11.07 18.18
C LEU A 8 -14.33 -10.27 17.58
N GLY A 9 -15.07 -10.82 16.60
CA GLY A 9 -16.14 -10.14 15.88
C GLY A 9 -17.33 -9.75 16.75
N ASP A 10 -17.47 -10.35 17.93
CA ASP A 10 -18.47 -10.00 18.95
C ASP A 10 -18.19 -8.67 19.66
N ARG A 11 -16.93 -8.17 19.60
CA ARG A 11 -16.47 -7.00 20.35
C ARG A 11 -15.80 -5.94 19.47
N VAL A 12 -15.17 -6.34 18.37
CA VAL A 12 -14.49 -5.43 17.45
C VAL A 12 -15.47 -4.94 16.40
N GLY A 13 -15.96 -3.71 16.60
CA GLY A 13 -16.88 -3.06 15.67
C GLY A 13 -16.21 -2.40 14.46
N LYS A 14 -14.89 -2.14 14.50
CA LYS A 14 -14.13 -1.45 13.45
C LYS A 14 -12.85 -2.18 13.11
N TRP A 15 -12.64 -2.45 11.84
CA TRP A 15 -11.51 -3.23 11.36
C TRP A 15 -10.62 -2.38 10.46
N SER A 16 -9.33 -2.35 10.77
CA SER A 16 -8.30 -1.95 9.81
C SER A 16 -7.53 -3.19 9.37
N THR A 17 -7.14 -3.21 8.10
CA THR A 17 -6.46 -4.33 7.46
C THR A 17 -4.94 -4.06 7.47
N PRO A 18 -4.20 -3.77 6.38
CA PRO A 18 -2.85 -3.28 6.59
C PRO A 18 -2.88 -1.83 7.11
N ASN A 19 -1.96 -1.56 8.02
CA ASN A 19 -1.61 -0.21 8.45
C ASN A 19 -0.34 0.21 7.71
N LYS A 20 -0.39 1.35 7.03
CA LYS A 20 0.77 2.02 6.44
C LYS A 20 1.52 1.15 5.41
N PRO A 21 0.83 0.69 4.34
CA PRO A 21 1.44 -0.15 3.32
C PRO A 21 2.57 0.57 2.56
N ALA A 22 2.49 1.90 2.42
CA ALA A 22 3.55 2.72 1.85
C ALA A 22 4.84 2.62 2.65
N GLU A 23 4.81 2.80 3.97
CA GLU A 23 5.98 2.65 4.82
C GLU A 23 6.52 1.23 4.82
N HIS A 24 5.65 0.21 4.83
CA HIS A 24 6.12 -1.18 4.77
C HIS A 24 6.83 -1.50 3.45
N THR A 25 6.36 -0.92 2.35
CA THR A 25 6.99 -1.06 1.02
C THR A 25 8.29 -0.24 0.95
N LEU A 26 8.21 1.07 1.19
CA LEU A 26 9.31 2.00 0.96
C LEU A 26 10.39 1.88 2.05
N LEU A 27 10.00 1.91 3.33
CA LEU A 27 10.97 1.86 4.42
C LEU A 27 11.39 0.42 4.75
N GLY A 28 10.49 -0.56 4.60
CA GLY A 28 10.78 -1.97 4.92
C GLY A 28 11.51 -2.73 3.82
N HIS A 29 11.13 -2.49 2.56
CA HIS A 29 11.61 -3.28 1.42
C HIS A 29 12.46 -2.51 0.41
N ALA A 30 12.19 -1.21 0.21
CA ALA A 30 12.96 -0.42 -0.75
C ALA A 30 14.25 0.16 -0.14
N LEU A 31 14.15 0.75 1.05
CA LEU A 31 15.23 1.52 1.70
C LEU A 31 15.91 0.79 2.88
N GLY A 32 15.30 -0.27 3.40
CA GLY A 32 15.86 -1.11 4.48
C GLY A 32 15.96 -0.41 5.84
N VAL A 33 15.11 0.58 6.09
CA VAL A 33 15.02 1.34 7.35
C VAL A 33 14.20 0.60 8.40
N HIS A 34 13.13 -0.08 7.98
CA HIS A 34 12.31 -0.94 8.83
C HIS A 34 12.53 -2.41 8.50
N ALA A 35 12.11 -3.31 9.38
CA ALA A 35 12.05 -4.74 9.04
C ALA A 35 11.19 -4.96 7.77
N PRO A 36 11.55 -5.92 6.90
CA PRO A 36 12.65 -6.88 7.02
C PRO A 36 14.07 -6.31 6.78
N GLY A 37 14.20 -5.05 6.38
CA GLY A 37 15.51 -4.40 6.21
C GLY A 37 16.08 -4.56 4.79
N GLU A 38 15.23 -4.89 3.82
CA GLU A 38 15.63 -5.14 2.44
C GLU A 38 15.90 -3.83 1.69
N ARG A 39 16.77 -3.89 0.67
CA ARG A 39 17.22 -2.73 -0.10
C ARG A 39 16.94 -2.91 -1.59
N LEU A 40 15.67 -3.19 -1.91
CA LEU A 40 15.24 -3.57 -3.26
C LEU A 40 14.99 -2.37 -4.17
N LEU A 41 14.99 -1.13 -3.65
CA LEU A 41 14.61 0.06 -4.41
C LEU A 41 13.26 -0.17 -5.14
N PHE A 42 13.24 -0.05 -6.47
CA PHE A 42 12.03 -0.24 -7.28
C PHE A 42 11.59 -1.70 -7.40
N ASP A 43 12.45 -2.68 -7.10
CA ASP A 43 12.05 -4.09 -7.06
C ASP A 43 11.15 -4.41 -5.84
N ALA A 44 10.92 -3.42 -4.95
CA ALA A 44 9.94 -3.52 -3.86
C ALA A 44 8.48 -3.35 -4.33
N SER A 45 8.22 -2.87 -5.55
CA SER A 45 6.84 -2.59 -6.01
C SER A 45 5.85 -3.76 -5.90
N PRO A 46 6.23 -5.05 -6.15
CA PRO A 46 5.34 -6.19 -5.87
C PRO A 46 4.87 -6.29 -4.42
N VAL A 47 5.62 -5.75 -3.45
CA VAL A 47 5.19 -5.70 -2.04
C VAL A 47 3.97 -4.82 -1.87
N ALA A 48 3.94 -3.64 -2.53
CA ALA A 48 2.75 -2.78 -2.53
C ALA A 48 1.53 -3.52 -3.09
N HIS A 49 1.71 -4.21 -4.23
CA HIS A 49 0.64 -4.99 -4.85
C HIS A 49 0.07 -6.07 -3.92
N HIS A 50 0.94 -6.88 -3.31
CA HIS A 50 0.49 -7.95 -2.43
C HIS A 50 -0.16 -7.45 -1.15
N GLN A 51 0.28 -6.32 -0.60
CA GLN A 51 -0.40 -5.69 0.54
C GLN A 51 -1.82 -5.24 0.17
N LEU A 52 -2.03 -4.65 -1.00
CA LEU A 52 -3.34 -4.22 -1.48
C LEU A 52 -4.25 -5.42 -1.85
N LEU A 53 -3.67 -6.48 -2.42
CA LEU A 53 -4.37 -7.74 -2.64
C LEU A 53 -4.83 -8.37 -1.31
N ALA A 54 -3.94 -8.38 -0.30
CA ALA A 54 -4.23 -8.86 1.03
C ALA A 54 -5.33 -8.03 1.71
N HIS A 55 -5.33 -6.70 1.55
CA HIS A 55 -6.43 -5.83 1.97
C HIS A 55 -7.77 -6.32 1.38
N GLY A 56 -7.86 -6.48 0.05
CA GLY A 56 -9.09 -6.93 -0.60
C GLY A 56 -9.53 -8.33 -0.17
N GLN A 57 -8.58 -9.25 0.06
CA GLN A 57 -8.86 -10.59 0.59
C GLN A 57 -9.38 -10.54 2.03
N ALA A 58 -8.76 -9.73 2.89
CA ALA A 58 -9.16 -9.56 4.27
C ALA A 58 -10.56 -8.93 4.37
N VAL A 59 -10.88 -7.91 3.57
CA VAL A 59 -12.22 -7.34 3.48
C VAL A 59 -13.27 -8.41 3.15
N ARG A 60 -13.01 -9.26 2.15
CA ARG A 60 -13.93 -10.36 1.80
C ARG A 60 -14.12 -11.34 2.95
N ALA A 61 -13.04 -11.75 3.62
CA ALA A 61 -13.10 -12.70 4.73
C ALA A 61 -13.82 -12.13 5.96
N LEU A 62 -13.59 -10.86 6.29
CA LEU A 62 -14.24 -10.15 7.39
C LEU A 62 -15.74 -9.97 7.12
N ARG A 63 -16.13 -9.54 5.90
CA ARG A 63 -17.54 -9.43 5.51
C ARG A 63 -18.28 -10.75 5.57
N ALA A 64 -17.66 -11.84 5.13
CA ALA A 64 -18.22 -13.18 5.24
C ALA A 64 -18.45 -13.63 6.70
N SER A 65 -17.80 -12.96 7.66
CA SER A 65 -17.93 -13.21 9.10
C SER A 65 -18.84 -12.18 9.81
N GLY A 66 -19.53 -11.31 9.05
CA GLY A 66 -20.50 -10.35 9.58
C GLY A 66 -19.96 -8.94 9.86
N ALA A 67 -18.67 -8.66 9.62
CA ALA A 67 -18.12 -7.32 9.82
C ALA A 67 -18.58 -6.35 8.73
N SER A 68 -18.98 -5.14 9.12
CA SER A 68 -19.51 -4.10 8.23
C SER A 68 -18.61 -2.86 8.12
N ASP A 69 -17.92 -2.45 9.19
CA ASP A 69 -16.98 -1.31 9.22
C ASP A 69 -15.54 -1.81 9.08
N ILE A 70 -15.03 -1.78 7.84
CA ILE A 70 -13.72 -2.31 7.46
C ILE A 70 -13.03 -1.31 6.53
N GLY A 71 -11.77 -0.98 6.84
CA GLY A 71 -10.96 -0.08 6.02
C GLY A 71 -9.49 -0.48 5.96
N ILE A 72 -8.73 0.35 5.25
CA ILE A 72 -7.28 0.38 5.23
C ILE A 72 -6.82 1.66 5.95
N ALA A 73 -5.69 1.60 6.66
CA ALA A 73 -5.13 2.76 7.34
C ALA A 73 -3.85 3.22 6.62
N ASP A 74 -4.00 4.13 5.66
CA ASP A 74 -2.89 4.65 4.86
C ASP A 74 -2.33 5.97 5.41
N SER A 75 -1.01 6.14 5.28
CA SER A 75 -0.34 7.41 5.46
C SER A 75 -0.42 8.22 4.17
N HIS A 76 -0.67 9.52 4.30
CA HIS A 76 -0.64 10.43 3.16
C HIS A 76 0.24 11.63 3.51
N GLY A 77 1.19 11.94 2.64
CA GLY A 77 2.10 13.07 2.77
C GLY A 77 1.98 13.97 1.55
N PRO A 78 1.31 15.13 1.64
CA PRO A 78 1.26 16.06 0.53
C PRO A 78 2.68 16.48 0.12
N ALA A 79 2.93 16.51 -1.18
CA ALA A 79 4.24 16.84 -1.73
C ALA A 79 4.19 18.19 -2.44
N TRP A 80 5.20 19.02 -2.24
CA TRP A 80 5.35 20.32 -2.91
C TRP A 80 6.76 20.46 -3.50
N PRO A 81 6.90 21.09 -4.68
CA PRO A 81 8.21 21.31 -5.27
C PRO A 81 8.98 22.37 -4.47
N ALA A 82 10.24 22.07 -4.16
CA ALA A 82 11.12 23.01 -3.46
C ALA A 82 11.51 24.23 -4.33
N SER A 83 11.39 24.11 -5.66
CA SER A 83 11.62 25.21 -6.61
C SER A 83 10.77 25.03 -7.87
N GLY A 84 10.61 26.10 -8.66
CA GLY A 84 9.76 26.10 -9.85
C GLY A 84 10.35 25.43 -11.10
N VAL A 85 11.57 24.87 -11.04
CA VAL A 85 12.22 24.23 -12.19
C VAL A 85 11.55 22.89 -12.52
N ALA A 86 11.64 22.48 -13.79
CA ALA A 86 11.00 21.26 -14.29
C ALA A 86 11.36 20.01 -13.46
N ALA A 87 12.66 19.80 -13.21
CA ALA A 87 13.16 18.67 -12.41
C ALA A 87 12.59 18.63 -10.98
N GLY A 88 12.35 19.79 -10.37
CA GLY A 88 11.75 19.87 -9.03
C GLY A 88 10.30 19.41 -9.03
N ARG A 89 9.54 19.76 -10.07
CA ARG A 89 8.15 19.32 -10.24
C ARG A 89 8.07 17.82 -10.53
N GLU A 90 8.90 17.32 -11.43
CA GLU A 90 8.96 15.89 -11.77
C GLU A 90 9.27 15.02 -10.55
N ALA A 91 10.24 15.43 -9.71
CA ALA A 91 10.56 14.72 -8.48
C ALA A 91 9.41 14.74 -7.46
N THR A 92 8.68 15.85 -7.34
CA THR A 92 7.49 15.96 -6.49
C THR A 92 6.36 15.04 -6.96
N GLU A 93 6.06 15.05 -8.26
CA GLU A 93 5.04 14.16 -8.86
C GLU A 93 5.41 12.69 -8.65
N PHE A 94 6.68 12.34 -8.85
CA PHE A 94 7.14 10.97 -8.64
C PHE A 94 7.02 10.54 -7.17
N HIS A 95 7.37 11.42 -6.23
CA HIS A 95 7.19 11.16 -4.79
C HIS A 95 5.71 11.00 -4.43
N ASP A 96 4.83 11.85 -4.96
CA ASP A 96 3.38 11.74 -4.75
C ASP A 96 2.82 10.40 -5.26
N VAL A 97 3.30 9.94 -6.43
CA VAL A 97 2.96 8.61 -6.93
C VAL A 97 3.42 7.52 -5.97
N LEU A 98 4.67 7.53 -5.53
CA LEU A 98 5.23 6.47 -4.69
C LEU A 98 4.60 6.40 -3.29
N LEU A 99 4.37 7.55 -2.65
CA LEU A 99 3.90 7.59 -1.26
C LEU A 99 2.37 7.50 -1.17
N ASN A 100 1.66 8.20 -2.05
CA ASN A 100 0.21 8.40 -1.92
C ASN A 100 -0.55 7.57 -2.96
N ARG A 101 -0.37 7.85 -4.25
CA ARG A 101 -1.28 7.37 -5.30
C ARG A 101 -1.12 5.90 -5.63
N MET A 102 0.06 5.31 -5.41
CA MET A 102 0.29 3.87 -5.58
C MET A 102 -0.61 3.01 -4.67
N PHE A 103 -1.11 3.57 -3.56
CA PHE A 103 -1.97 2.88 -2.60
C PHE A 103 -3.43 3.35 -2.66
N ALA A 104 -3.65 4.67 -2.74
CA ALA A 104 -5.00 5.24 -2.79
C ALA A 104 -5.75 4.93 -4.10
N ASP A 105 -5.11 5.07 -5.26
CA ASP A 105 -5.78 4.93 -6.56
C ASP A 105 -6.34 3.50 -6.76
N PRO A 106 -5.61 2.41 -6.44
CA PRO A 106 -6.16 1.06 -6.52
C PRO A 106 -7.33 0.81 -5.56
N VAL A 107 -7.30 1.37 -4.35
CA VAL A 107 -8.38 1.21 -3.36
C VAL A 107 -9.64 1.95 -3.81
N LEU A 108 -9.49 3.17 -4.32
CA LEU A 108 -10.62 4.04 -4.67
C LEU A 108 -11.17 3.80 -6.08
N SER A 109 -10.32 3.42 -7.03
CA SER A 109 -10.68 3.33 -8.45
C SER A 109 -10.43 1.97 -9.10
N GLY A 110 -9.78 1.05 -8.38
CA GLY A 110 -9.41 -0.27 -8.91
C GLY A 110 -8.28 -0.21 -9.95
N ARG A 111 -7.59 0.92 -10.10
CA ARG A 111 -6.52 1.12 -11.09
C ARG A 111 -5.30 1.74 -10.44
N TYR A 112 -4.13 1.28 -10.84
CA TYR A 112 -2.86 1.92 -10.47
C TYR A 112 -2.63 3.21 -11.26
N PRO A 113 -1.79 4.14 -10.75
CA PRO A 113 -1.36 5.30 -11.52
C PRO A 113 -0.68 4.87 -12.83
N GLU A 114 -0.87 5.66 -13.88
CA GLU A 114 -0.27 5.39 -15.20
C GLU A 114 1.25 5.27 -15.11
N GLY A 115 1.85 4.38 -15.91
CA GLY A 115 3.29 4.11 -15.90
C GLY A 115 3.80 3.25 -14.75
N THR A 116 3.04 3.04 -13.66
CA THR A 116 3.51 2.23 -12.53
C THR A 116 3.40 0.71 -12.75
N GLY A 117 2.59 0.26 -13.71
CA GLY A 117 2.39 -1.16 -14.00
C GLY A 117 3.68 -1.90 -14.38
N GLU A 118 4.68 -1.18 -14.91
CA GLU A 118 5.97 -1.77 -15.24
C GLU A 118 6.78 -2.18 -14.02
N LEU A 119 6.67 -1.40 -12.94
CA LEU A 119 7.33 -1.65 -11.66
C LEU A 119 6.75 -2.90 -10.97
N MET A 120 5.49 -3.23 -11.26
CA MET A 120 4.76 -4.32 -10.59
C MET A 120 5.07 -5.71 -11.15
N ARG A 121 5.80 -5.82 -12.28
CA ARG A 121 6.04 -7.11 -12.94
C ARG A 121 6.94 -8.06 -12.13
N GLY A 122 7.70 -7.52 -11.17
CA GLY A 122 8.68 -8.27 -10.39
C GLY A 122 9.82 -8.81 -11.27
N THR A 123 10.99 -8.99 -10.69
CA THR A 123 12.02 -9.82 -11.32
C THR A 123 11.68 -11.28 -11.02
N PRO A 124 11.76 -12.22 -11.98
CA PRO A 124 11.66 -13.64 -11.66
C PRO A 124 12.71 -13.97 -10.59
N VAL A 125 12.24 -14.41 -9.42
CA VAL A 125 13.14 -14.90 -8.37
C VAL A 125 13.76 -16.20 -8.90
N ARG A 126 15.09 -16.25 -8.97
CA ARG A 126 15.84 -17.45 -9.35
C ARG A 126 15.84 -18.48 -8.24
#